data_AF-A0A256IIG2-F1
#
_entry.id   AF-A0A256IIG2-F1
#
_cell.length_a   1.000
_cell.length_b   1.000
_cell.length_c   1.000
_cell.angle_alpha   90.00
_cell.angle_beta   90.00
_cell.angle_gamma   90.00
#
_symmetry.space_group_name_H-M   'P 1'
#
loop_
_entity.id
_entity.type
_entity.pdbx_description
1 polymer ?
#
loop_
_entity_poly.entity_id
_entity_poly.type
_entity_poly.pdbx_seq_one_letter_code
_entity_poly.pdbx_strand_id
1 'polypeptide(L)'
;MSENDTTTEANTAESDDGRDGNDGNDAEPAFEAAAYADGTVTYPPHPVGPNGAERVGSVDLRDREARVVTWTTSTATPPGVREPNTLAIVEFELDEGDGPPVRALGQVAADPDDPDGGTYDVAIGDRVEPVYADELREPGAGIREPESQSWDGFRFRPVE
;
A
#
# COMPACT_ATOMS: atom_id res chain seq x y z
N MET A 1 -44.78 -43.03 23.43
CA MET A 1 -43.58 -42.62 22.68
C MET A 1 -43.80 -41.17 22.31
N SER A 2 -43.24 -40.26 23.11
CA SER A 2 -43.24 -38.83 22.83
C SER A 2 -41.77 -38.46 22.69
N GLU A 3 -41.35 -38.25 21.45
CA GLU A 3 -40.00 -37.82 21.10
C GLU A 3 -39.92 -36.33 21.34
N ASN A 4 -39.02 -35.93 22.22
CA ASN A 4 -38.75 -34.55 22.57
C ASN A 4 -37.62 -34.07 21.66
N ASP A 5 -37.98 -33.50 20.52
CA ASP A 5 -37.03 -32.91 19.56
C ASP A 5 -36.55 -31.57 20.10
N THR A 6 -35.35 -31.56 20.69
CA THR A 6 -34.71 -30.35 21.18
C THR A 6 -33.75 -29.88 20.10
N THR A 7 -34.22 -28.96 19.25
CA THR A 7 -33.39 -28.27 18.27
C THR A 7 -32.40 -27.37 19.01
N THR A 8 -31.12 -27.73 18.95
CA THR A 8 -30.00 -26.90 19.40
C THR A 8 -29.82 -25.74 18.43
N GLU A 9 -30.12 -24.52 18.88
CA GLU A 9 -29.79 -23.29 18.18
C GLU A 9 -28.28 -23.05 18.27
N ALA A 10 -27.57 -23.30 17.17
CA ALA A 10 -26.18 -22.95 17.02
C ALA A 10 -26.06 -21.43 16.79
N ASN A 11 -25.71 -20.71 17.84
CA ASN A 11 -25.35 -19.30 17.80
C ASN A 11 -24.04 -19.16 17.00
N THR A 12 -24.16 -18.89 15.70
CA THR A 12 -23.02 -18.59 14.84
C THR A 12 -22.68 -17.13 15.07
N ALA A 13 -21.63 -16.89 15.86
CA ALA A 13 -20.97 -15.60 15.92
C ALA A 13 -20.39 -15.34 14.51
N GLU A 14 -20.98 -14.38 13.80
CA GLU A 14 -20.38 -13.79 12.61
C GLU A 14 -19.06 -13.15 13.01
N SER A 15 -17.96 -13.80 12.64
CA SER A 15 -16.67 -13.14 12.58
C SER A 15 -16.72 -12.15 11.42
N ASP A 16 -16.79 -10.87 11.77
CA ASP A 16 -16.58 -9.76 10.85
C ASP A 16 -15.10 -9.76 10.41
N ASP A 17 -14.82 -10.61 9.41
CA ASP A 17 -13.54 -10.71 8.75
C ASP A 17 -13.43 -9.48 7.84
N GLY A 18 -12.90 -8.38 8.38
CA GLY A 18 -12.74 -7.07 7.75
C GLY A 18 -11.79 -7.05 6.54
N ARG A 19 -12.03 -7.93 5.58
CA ARG A 19 -11.62 -7.79 4.20
C ARG A 19 -12.62 -6.86 3.53
N ASP A 20 -12.42 -5.57 3.73
CA ASP A 20 -13.12 -4.57 2.94
C ASP A 20 -12.51 -4.60 1.53
N GLY A 21 -13.05 -5.50 0.72
CA GLY A 21 -12.78 -5.56 -0.70
C GLY A 21 -13.45 -4.37 -1.35
N ASN A 22 -12.71 -3.28 -1.52
CA ASN A 22 -12.94 -2.19 -2.47
C ASN A 22 -14.41 -2.06 -2.91
N ASP A 23 -15.27 -1.58 -2.00
CA ASP A 23 -16.57 -1.05 -2.38
C ASP A 23 -16.31 0.07 -3.38
N GLY A 24 -16.88 -0.07 -4.59
CA GLY A 24 -16.73 0.80 -5.75
C GLY A 24 -17.22 2.23 -5.50
N ASN A 25 -16.52 2.95 -4.65
CA ASN A 25 -16.61 4.37 -4.47
C ASN A 25 -15.79 4.99 -5.60
N ASP A 26 -16.37 5.90 -6.37
CA ASP A 26 -15.67 6.76 -7.36
C ASP A 26 -14.64 7.71 -6.69
N ALA A 27 -14.19 7.39 -5.48
CA ALA A 27 -13.15 8.10 -4.76
C ALA A 27 -11.78 7.69 -5.32
N GLU A 28 -10.92 8.68 -5.52
CA GLU A 28 -9.54 8.44 -5.95
C GLU A 28 -8.85 7.49 -4.95
N PRO A 29 -8.15 6.44 -5.43
CA PRO A 29 -7.47 5.46 -4.59
C PRO A 29 -6.60 6.16 -3.53
N ALA A 30 -6.69 5.73 -2.28
CA ALA A 30 -5.93 6.31 -1.17
C ALA A 30 -4.61 5.55 -0.93
N PHE A 31 -3.56 6.27 -0.52
CA PHE A 31 -2.32 5.61 -0.07
C PHE A 31 -2.38 5.40 1.44
N GLU A 32 -3.24 4.48 1.84
CA GLU A 32 -3.71 4.33 3.23
C GLU A 32 -2.67 3.69 4.17
N ALA A 33 -2.40 4.37 5.29
CA ALA A 33 -1.78 3.82 6.50
C ALA A 33 -2.82 3.67 7.62
N ALA A 34 -2.62 2.69 8.51
CA ALA A 34 -3.49 2.47 9.67
C ALA A 34 -3.03 3.28 10.88
N ALA A 35 -3.96 3.96 11.56
CA ALA A 35 -3.73 4.63 12.84
C ALA A 35 -4.30 3.80 14.01
N TYR A 36 -3.57 3.76 15.12
CA TYR A 36 -3.91 2.95 16.29
C TYR A 36 -4.15 3.77 17.56
N ALA A 37 -4.86 3.18 18.52
CA ALA A 37 -5.25 3.84 19.77
C ALA A 37 -4.07 4.33 20.64
N ASP A 38 -2.87 3.75 20.45
CA ASP A 38 -1.64 4.16 21.12
C ASP A 38 -0.90 5.30 20.40
N GLY A 39 -1.50 5.84 19.33
CA GLY A 39 -0.94 6.91 18.50
C GLY A 39 0.04 6.41 17.44
N THR A 40 0.34 5.11 17.36
CA THR A 40 1.19 4.60 16.27
C THR A 40 0.46 4.63 14.94
N VAL A 41 1.21 4.84 13.86
CA VAL A 41 0.74 4.71 12.48
C VAL A 41 1.62 3.68 11.77
N THR A 42 1.02 2.75 11.01
CA THR A 42 1.78 1.77 10.24
C THR A 42 1.30 1.65 8.80
N TYR A 43 2.28 1.39 7.94
CA TYR A 43 2.06 0.99 6.56
C TYR A 43 2.83 -0.32 6.29
N PRO A 44 2.23 -1.33 5.64
CA PRO A 44 0.82 -1.41 5.23
C PRO A 44 -0.15 -1.45 6.43
N PRO A 45 -1.46 -1.21 6.21
CA PRO A 45 -2.45 -1.25 7.28
C PRO A 45 -2.64 -2.68 7.80
N HIS A 46 -2.66 -2.84 9.13
CA HIS A 46 -2.96 -4.11 9.80
C HIS A 46 -4.15 -3.95 10.76
N PRO A 47 -4.95 -5.01 11.01
CA PRO A 47 -6.07 -4.95 11.95
C PRO A 47 -5.66 -4.61 13.39
N VAL A 48 -4.45 -5.01 13.79
CA VAL A 48 -3.90 -4.80 15.13
C VAL A 48 -2.50 -4.21 15.01
N GLY A 49 -2.23 -3.19 15.80
CA GLY A 49 -0.97 -2.47 15.79
C GLY A 49 0.18 -3.28 16.40
N PRO A 50 1.44 -2.83 16.22
CA PRO A 50 2.63 -3.56 16.65
C PRO A 50 2.68 -3.84 18.16
N ASN A 51 2.02 -3.00 18.96
CA ASN A 51 1.94 -3.14 20.42
C ASN A 51 0.66 -3.84 20.90
N GLY A 52 -0.15 -4.39 19.99
CA GLY A 52 -1.48 -4.93 20.31
C GLY A 52 -2.58 -3.86 20.39
N ALA A 53 -2.30 -2.63 19.98
CA ALA A 53 -3.27 -1.54 19.97
C ALA A 53 -4.35 -1.75 18.89
N GLU A 54 -5.58 -1.39 19.20
CA GLU A 54 -6.71 -1.44 18.28
C GLU A 54 -6.57 -0.36 17.21
N ARG A 55 -6.96 -0.68 15.96
CA ARG A 55 -7.04 0.30 14.87
C ARG A 55 -8.18 1.28 15.14
N VAL A 56 -7.88 2.57 15.08
CA VAL A 56 -8.86 3.65 15.32
C VAL A 56 -9.14 4.50 14.07
N GLY A 57 -8.39 4.29 12.99
CA GLY A 57 -8.65 4.98 11.73
C GLY A 57 -7.61 4.73 10.65
N SER A 58 -7.58 5.66 9.70
CA SER A 58 -6.73 5.68 8.53
C SER A 58 -6.10 7.06 8.34
N VAL A 59 -4.89 7.08 7.80
CA VAL A 59 -4.20 8.29 7.32
C VAL A 59 -3.89 8.09 5.85
N ASP A 60 -4.28 9.03 4.99
CA ASP A 60 -3.85 9.02 3.59
C ASP A 60 -2.45 9.64 3.50
N LEU A 61 -1.46 8.85 3.09
CA LEU A 61 -0.08 9.28 2.98
C LEU A 61 0.16 10.22 1.79
N ARG A 62 -0.81 10.37 0.87
CA ARG A 62 -0.74 11.38 -0.21
C ARG A 62 -0.74 12.80 0.33
N ASP A 63 -1.35 13.02 1.49
CA ASP A 63 -1.41 14.33 2.15
C ASP A 63 -0.16 14.65 2.97
N ARG A 64 0.86 13.78 2.93
CA ARG A 64 2.07 13.86 3.75
C ARG A 64 3.31 14.05 2.89
N GLU A 65 4.24 14.90 3.34
CA GLU A 65 5.53 15.03 2.68
C GLU A 65 6.34 13.73 2.84
N ALA A 66 6.95 13.26 1.76
CA ALA A 66 7.80 12.07 1.76
C ALA A 66 9.20 12.37 1.23
N ARG A 67 10.21 11.70 1.79
CA ARG A 67 11.60 11.80 1.36
C ARG A 67 12.22 10.45 1.11
N VAL A 68 13.09 10.35 0.11
CA VAL A 68 13.83 9.13 -0.19
C VAL A 68 14.86 8.85 0.88
N VAL A 69 14.75 7.71 1.56
CA VAL A 69 15.73 7.24 2.55
C VAL A 69 16.87 6.48 1.87
N THR A 70 16.53 5.65 0.89
CA THR A 70 17.49 4.88 0.09
C THR A 70 16.80 4.37 -1.17
N TRP A 71 17.58 4.01 -2.18
CA TRP A 71 17.06 3.52 -3.45
C TRP A 71 18.05 2.56 -4.14
N THR A 72 17.55 1.84 -5.14
CA THR A 72 18.35 1.00 -6.03
C THR A 72 17.65 0.83 -7.37
N THR A 73 18.41 0.51 -8.42
CA THR A 73 17.87 0.20 -9.75
C THR A 73 18.10 -1.27 -10.07
N SER A 74 17.02 -1.99 -10.34
CA SER A 74 17.08 -3.35 -10.86
C SER A 74 17.11 -3.32 -12.38
N THR A 75 18.15 -3.93 -12.96
CA THR A 75 18.34 -4.08 -14.42
C THR A 75 18.17 -5.54 -14.86
N ALA A 76 17.50 -6.35 -14.06
CA ALA A 76 17.21 -7.76 -14.37
C ALA A 76 15.92 -8.12 -13.65
N THR A 77 14.81 -7.58 -14.16
CA THR A 77 13.53 -7.67 -13.44
C THR A 77 12.81 -8.98 -13.74
N PRO A 78 11.98 -9.49 -12.81
CA PRO A 78 11.11 -10.62 -13.10
C PRO A 78 10.14 -10.30 -14.25
N PRO A 79 9.64 -11.32 -14.97
CA PRO A 79 8.64 -11.13 -16.03
C PRO A 79 7.44 -10.29 -15.56
N GLY A 80 7.01 -9.37 -16.42
CA GLY A 80 5.93 -8.42 -16.18
C GLY A 80 6.31 -7.19 -15.37
N VAL A 81 7.54 -7.09 -14.86
CA VAL A 81 8.07 -5.87 -14.25
C VAL A 81 8.94 -5.15 -15.28
N ARG A 82 8.64 -3.88 -15.56
CA ARG A 82 9.40 -3.03 -16.49
C ARG A 82 10.90 -3.04 -16.15
N GLU A 83 11.78 -3.03 -17.15
CA GLU A 83 13.24 -2.96 -16.97
C GLU A 83 13.80 -1.75 -17.74
N PRO A 84 14.67 -0.93 -17.14
CA PRO A 84 15.09 -0.94 -15.73
C PRO A 84 13.97 -0.51 -14.77
N ASN A 85 14.06 -0.88 -13.49
CA ASN A 85 13.10 -0.51 -12.45
C ASN A 85 13.82 0.07 -11.22
N THR A 86 13.67 1.37 -11.00
CA THR A 86 14.15 2.00 -9.76
C THR A 86 13.14 1.81 -8.64
N LEU A 87 13.64 1.32 -7.50
CA LEU A 87 12.89 1.12 -6.27
C LEU A 87 13.44 2.08 -5.21
N ALA A 88 12.55 2.73 -4.46
CA ALA A 88 12.91 3.62 -3.38
C ALA A 88 12.17 3.23 -2.09
N ILE A 89 12.89 3.34 -0.97
CA ILE A 89 12.28 3.40 0.36
C ILE A 89 12.11 4.88 0.68
N VAL A 90 10.88 5.28 0.96
CA VAL A 90 10.54 6.66 1.32
C VAL A 90 10.08 6.71 2.77
N GLU A 91 10.27 7.86 3.41
CA GLU A 91 9.81 8.15 4.76
C GLU A 91 8.85 9.33 4.72
N PHE A 92 7.66 9.15 5.29
CA PHE A 92 6.64 10.16 5.42
C PHE A 92 6.78 10.88 6.76
N GLU A 93 6.74 12.21 6.71
CA GLU A 93 6.67 13.06 7.89
C GLU A 93 5.23 13.07 8.42
N LEU A 94 5.05 12.63 9.67
CA LEU A 94 3.78 12.69 10.38
C LEU A 94 3.76 13.90 11.35
N ASP A 95 2.58 14.33 11.75
CA ASP A 95 2.44 15.46 12.66
C ASP A 95 3.03 15.12 14.05
N GLU A 96 3.43 16.16 14.80
CA GLU A 96 4.02 16.00 16.13
C GLU A 96 3.06 15.27 17.09
N GLY A 97 3.31 13.99 17.35
CA GLY A 97 2.49 13.16 18.25
C GLY A 97 2.14 11.78 17.69
N ASP A 98 2.30 11.56 16.39
CA ASP A 98 1.79 10.37 15.66
C ASP A 98 2.77 9.16 15.63
N GLY A 99 3.70 9.10 16.58
CA GLY A 99 4.65 7.99 16.70
C GLY A 99 5.85 8.06 15.74
N PRO A 100 6.56 6.93 15.52
CA PRO A 100 7.69 6.86 14.60
C PRO A 100 7.29 7.18 13.15
N PRO A 101 8.21 7.65 12.30
CA PRO A 101 7.89 7.97 10.92
C PRO A 101 7.50 6.71 10.13
N VAL A 102 6.57 6.87 9.19
CA VAL A 102 6.06 5.78 8.35
C VAL A 102 6.93 5.63 7.11
N ARG A 103 7.33 4.39 6.79
CA ARG A 103 8.13 4.11 5.59
C ARG A 103 7.39 3.20 4.62
N ALA A 104 7.58 3.45 3.34
CA ALA A 104 7.02 2.63 2.26
C ALA A 104 8.09 2.30 1.21
N LEU A 105 7.96 1.13 0.59
CA LEU A 105 8.76 0.70 -0.55
C LEU A 105 7.89 0.78 -1.81
N GLY A 106 8.41 1.39 -2.87
CA GLY A 106 7.68 1.55 -4.13
C GLY A 106 8.60 1.74 -5.31
N GLN A 107 8.04 1.63 -6.52
CA GLN A 107 8.73 1.98 -7.75
C GLN A 107 8.80 3.50 -7.87
N VAL A 108 9.90 4.02 -8.41
CA VAL A 108 9.97 5.42 -8.83
C VAL A 108 9.27 5.55 -10.18
N ALA A 109 8.42 6.56 -10.34
CA ALA A 109 7.77 6.86 -11.60
C ALA A 109 8.81 7.43 -12.59
N ALA A 110 8.67 7.08 -13.87
CA ALA A 110 9.50 7.70 -14.90
C ALA A 110 9.17 9.19 -15.00
N ASP A 111 10.13 9.98 -15.49
CA ASP A 111 9.90 11.37 -15.80
C ASP A 111 8.73 11.47 -16.80
N PRO A 112 7.67 12.23 -16.53
CA PRO A 112 6.57 12.41 -17.49
C PRO A 112 7.04 12.99 -18.84
N ASP A 113 8.15 13.73 -18.86
CA ASP A 113 8.75 14.29 -20.07
C ASP A 113 9.71 13.29 -20.77
N ASP A 114 10.08 12.19 -20.10
CA ASP A 114 10.89 11.11 -20.67
C ASP A 114 10.38 9.71 -20.23
N PRO A 115 9.17 9.31 -20.67
CA PRO A 115 8.53 8.06 -20.23
C PRO A 115 9.28 6.80 -20.68
N ASP A 116 10.09 6.90 -21.73
CA ASP A 116 10.94 5.84 -22.28
C ASP A 116 12.39 5.92 -21.75
N GLY A 117 12.75 7.04 -21.10
CA GLY A 117 14.05 7.30 -20.53
C GLY A 117 14.25 6.50 -19.26
N GLY A 118 14.85 5.32 -19.40
CA GLY A 118 15.13 4.39 -18.29
C GLY A 118 16.05 4.90 -17.17
N THR A 119 16.23 6.22 -17.00
CA THR A 119 16.99 6.82 -15.90
C THR A 119 16.05 7.58 -14.98
N TYR A 120 15.78 6.99 -13.83
CA TYR A 120 15.04 7.65 -12.75
C TYR A 120 16.04 8.54 -12.01
N ASP A 121 15.93 9.85 -12.15
CA ASP A 121 16.78 10.81 -11.42
C ASP A 121 16.26 10.91 -9.98
N VAL A 122 16.90 10.17 -9.06
CA VAL A 122 16.53 10.16 -7.65
C VAL A 122 17.78 10.02 -6.79
N ALA A 123 17.83 10.79 -5.71
CA ALA A 123 18.86 10.78 -4.70
C ALA A 123 18.26 10.61 -3.29
N ILE A 124 19.12 10.24 -2.34
CA ILE A 124 18.72 10.20 -0.92
C ILE A 124 18.43 11.63 -0.46
N GLY A 125 17.28 11.83 0.17
CA GLY A 125 16.80 13.12 0.67
C GLY A 125 15.82 13.84 -0.27
N ASP A 126 15.71 13.40 -1.52
CA ASP A 126 14.78 13.97 -2.50
C ASP A 126 13.35 13.85 -2.03
N ARG A 127 12.57 14.90 -2.30
CA ARG A 127 11.14 14.91 -2.04
C ARG A 127 10.44 14.10 -3.12
N VAL A 128 9.44 13.34 -2.70
CA VAL A 128 8.62 12.54 -3.61
C VAL A 128 7.18 12.60 -3.17
N GLU A 129 6.27 12.34 -4.11
CA GLU A 129 4.85 12.17 -3.82
C GLU A 129 4.36 10.81 -4.36
N PRO A 130 3.38 10.17 -3.69
CA PRO A 130 2.72 8.98 -4.21
C PRO A 130 1.85 9.35 -5.42
N VAL A 131 2.06 8.69 -6.56
CA VAL A 131 1.23 8.80 -7.76
C VAL A 131 0.60 7.44 -8.07
N TYR A 132 -0.71 7.43 -8.29
CA TYR A 132 -1.44 6.22 -8.64
C TYR A 132 -1.07 5.75 -10.06
N ALA A 133 -1.00 4.43 -10.25
CA ALA A 133 -0.77 3.77 -11.52
C ALA A 133 -1.72 2.58 -11.64
N ASP A 134 -2.48 2.51 -12.73
CA ASP A 134 -3.41 1.42 -13.01
C ASP A 134 -2.71 0.05 -13.15
N GLU A 135 -1.42 0.07 -13.50
CA GLU A 135 -0.67 -1.15 -13.78
C GLU A 135 0.82 -1.04 -13.38
N LEU A 136 1.13 -1.54 -12.19
CA LEU A 136 2.50 -1.69 -11.69
C LEU A 136 3.27 -2.80 -12.43
N ARG A 137 2.56 -3.83 -12.92
CA ARG A 137 3.12 -4.96 -13.67
C ARG A 137 2.15 -5.44 -14.75
N GLU A 138 2.69 -5.93 -15.86
CA GLU A 138 1.90 -6.47 -16.96
C GLU A 138 1.14 -7.76 -16.54
N PRO A 139 -0.19 -7.76 -16.56
CA PRO A 139 -0.99 -8.94 -16.29
C PRO A 139 -0.68 -10.05 -17.30
N GLY A 140 -0.49 -11.28 -16.82
CA GLY A 140 -0.24 -12.45 -17.67
C GLY A 140 1.21 -12.64 -18.15
N ALA A 141 2.11 -11.68 -17.94
CA ALA A 141 3.54 -11.88 -18.18
C ALA A 141 4.21 -12.73 -17.07
N GLY A 142 3.59 -12.80 -15.88
CA GLY A 142 4.04 -13.60 -14.75
C GLY A 142 3.37 -14.97 -14.63
N ILE A 143 3.71 -15.71 -13.57
CA ILE A 143 3.12 -17.02 -13.24
C ILE A 143 1.76 -16.94 -12.53
N ARG A 144 1.29 -15.74 -12.19
CA ARG A 144 0.01 -15.53 -11.50
C ARG A 144 -1.13 -15.47 -12.51
N GLU A 145 -2.28 -16.00 -12.09
CA GLU A 145 -3.52 -15.89 -12.86
C GLU A 145 -3.93 -14.40 -12.92
N PRO A 146 -4.18 -13.81 -14.11
CA PRO A 146 -4.40 -12.38 -14.27
C PRO A 146 -5.53 -11.76 -13.41
N GLU A 147 -6.61 -12.49 -13.17
CA GLU A 147 -7.77 -11.98 -12.43
C GLU A 147 -7.66 -12.21 -10.91
N SER A 148 -6.61 -12.93 -10.45
CA SER A 148 -6.43 -13.29 -9.03
C SER A 148 -6.05 -12.12 -8.11
N GLN A 149 -5.72 -10.95 -8.66
CA GLN A 149 -5.36 -9.76 -7.91
C GLN A 149 -5.56 -8.49 -8.73
N SER A 150 -5.59 -7.35 -8.05
CA SER A 150 -5.39 -6.07 -8.71
C SER A 150 -3.91 -5.88 -9.09
N TRP A 151 -3.66 -5.09 -10.13
CA TRP A 151 -2.33 -4.80 -10.66
C TRP A 151 -1.95 -3.33 -10.50
N ASP A 152 -2.88 -2.54 -9.99
CA ASP A 152 -2.74 -1.13 -9.67
C ASP A 152 -1.93 -0.90 -8.40
N GLY A 153 -1.64 0.37 -8.14
CA GLY A 153 -1.06 0.82 -6.89
C GLY A 153 -0.33 2.14 -7.05
N PHE A 154 0.65 2.40 -6.18
CA PHE A 154 1.36 3.67 -6.15
C PHE A 154 2.82 3.54 -6.59
N ARG A 155 3.30 4.58 -7.26
CA ARG A 155 4.72 4.87 -7.51
C ARG A 155 5.10 6.17 -6.81
N PHE A 156 6.40 6.43 -6.70
CA PHE A 156 6.92 7.68 -6.17
C PHE A 156 7.43 8.56 -7.30
N ARG A 157 6.85 9.74 -7.46
CA ARG A 157 7.33 10.76 -8.39
C ARG A 157 8.22 11.74 -7.62
N PRO A 158 9.48 11.95 -8.02
CA PRO A 158 10.30 13.05 -7.52
C PRO A 158 9.62 14.40 -7.76
N VAL A 159 9.69 15.29 -6.77
CA VAL A 159 9.17 16.66 -6.83
C VAL A 159 10.25 17.64 -6.37
N GLU A 160 10.31 18.83 -6.99
CA GLU A 160 11.30 19.88 -6.69
C GLU A 160 11.01 20.65 -5.39
#